data_AF-A0A835U6E3-F1
#
_entry.id   AF-A0A835U6E3-F1
#
_cell.length_a   1.000
_cell.length_b   1.000
_cell.length_c   1.000
_cell.angle_alpha   90.00
_cell.angle_beta   90.00
_cell.angle_gamma   90.00
#
_symmetry.space_group_name_H-M   'P 1'
#
loop_
_entity.id
_entity.type
_entity.pdbx_description
1 polymer ?
#
loop_
_entity_poly.entity_id
_entity_poly.type
_entity_poly.pdbx_seq_one_letter_code
_entity_poly.pdbx_strand_id
1 'polypeptide(L)'
;MERLLARLFHSCEAFGRNSSTVILYEDASKRKLQEFLSALRGCQLMVQACSSLASMLTSTDSSLVHHLLTPGKGLPDVSKLVKYFEDAFDWSEAEKSWRIIPNEGCDADYDDICKKVREIESNLMIHLKDQCKLLGCSAINYVTVGKDNYLLEVPESLMSSIPRDYELRSSKKGFFRYWTAEIKNYISELTKAEAEKQSKLQGILLRLIQQFSEHHNKWRQLVSVTSELDVLISLAIAKDYYEGPTCRPVLEEIEDSNDTAFLSAKSLGHPTLLSDNLGKGSFVPNDVSIGGTINPSFILLTGPNMGGKSTLLRQICLAIILAQIGADVPAESFKLSLVDRIFVRMGARDHIMAGQSTFLTELSETASVLSSATQHSFVALDELGRGTSTSDGQAIAGSVLQYLVHTISCRGMFSTHYHHLAADFKKDPKISVCHMACQVGKGIDGVEEVTFLYKLTLGSCPKSYGVNVARLAGVPLSVLQKAMSKSTHFEGVHGNSLTLKDKEMDVLQDLIHLSKTWKCEKSSQVIHLALLQEIQQRAQLLLVES
;
A
#
# COMPACT_ATOMS: atom_id res chain seq x y z
N MET A 1 -6.35 4.67 -15.00
CA MET A 1 -7.23 5.80 -15.37
C MET A 1 -6.63 7.17 -15.08
N GLU A 2 -6.14 7.46 -13.88
CA GLU A 2 -5.56 8.77 -13.52
C GLU A 2 -4.51 9.29 -14.54
N ARG A 3 -3.49 8.47 -14.84
CA ARG A 3 -2.45 8.80 -15.84
C ARG A 3 -3.01 9.00 -17.25
N LEU A 4 -4.08 8.29 -17.61
CA LEU A 4 -4.71 8.41 -18.92
C LEU A 4 -5.41 9.77 -19.05
N LEU A 5 -6.18 10.16 -18.02
CA LEU A 5 -6.81 11.47 -17.95
C LEU A 5 -5.78 12.60 -17.99
N ALA A 6 -4.69 12.49 -17.23
CA ALA A 6 -3.61 13.48 -17.23
C ALA A 6 -3.00 13.67 -18.64
N ARG A 7 -2.76 12.58 -19.38
CA ARG A 7 -2.27 12.64 -20.77
C ARG A 7 -3.26 13.31 -21.71
N LEU A 8 -4.56 12.98 -21.60
CA LEU A 8 -5.60 13.59 -22.43
C LEU A 8 -5.71 15.09 -22.16
N PHE A 9 -5.73 15.51 -20.88
CA PHE A 9 -5.83 16.92 -20.51
C PHE A 9 -4.60 17.72 -20.93
N HIS A 10 -3.40 17.18 -20.71
CA HIS A 10 -2.17 17.83 -21.17
C HIS A 10 -2.14 17.98 -22.69
N SER A 11 -2.60 16.95 -23.41
CA SER A 11 -2.72 17.04 -24.86
C SER A 11 -3.70 18.13 -25.29
N CYS A 12 -4.75 18.43 -24.51
CA CYS A 12 -5.72 19.47 -24.82
C CYS A 12 -5.16 20.88 -24.59
N GLU A 13 -4.46 21.11 -23.47
CA GLU A 13 -3.84 22.41 -23.15
C GLU A 13 -2.77 22.81 -24.19
N ALA A 14 -1.99 21.84 -24.66
CA ALA A 14 -0.97 22.06 -25.69
C ALA A 14 -1.53 22.58 -27.02
N PHE A 15 -2.82 22.37 -27.31
CA PHE A 15 -3.43 22.81 -28.56
C PHE A 15 -4.08 24.21 -28.51
N GLY A 16 -4.35 24.76 -27.31
CA GLY A 16 -4.88 26.12 -27.13
C GLY A 16 -6.05 26.49 -28.06
N ARG A 17 -6.26 27.79 -28.31
CA ARG A 17 -7.29 28.33 -29.24
C ARG A 17 -7.19 27.82 -30.69
N ASN A 18 -6.16 27.04 -31.03
CA ASN A 18 -5.87 26.55 -32.38
C ASN A 18 -6.19 25.06 -32.55
N SER A 19 -6.83 24.40 -31.58
CA SER A 19 -7.15 22.96 -31.61
C SER A 19 -7.91 22.52 -32.88
N SER A 20 -8.74 23.39 -33.45
CA SER A 20 -9.49 23.13 -34.69
C SER A 20 -8.65 23.10 -35.97
N THR A 21 -7.39 23.55 -35.92
CA THR A 21 -6.53 23.73 -37.11
C THR A 21 -5.36 22.74 -37.18
N VAL A 22 -5.18 21.89 -36.17
CA VAL A 22 -4.04 20.95 -36.12
C VAL A 22 -4.35 19.67 -36.88
N ILE A 23 -3.64 19.46 -37.97
CA ILE A 23 -3.65 18.20 -38.74
C ILE A 23 -2.68 17.23 -38.06
N LEU A 24 -3.21 16.18 -37.43
CA LEU A 24 -2.43 15.10 -36.83
C LEU A 24 -2.05 14.07 -37.90
N TYR A 25 -0.83 13.51 -37.81
CA TYR A 25 -0.45 12.33 -38.58
C TYR A 25 -1.35 11.14 -38.24
N GLU A 26 -1.57 10.25 -39.21
CA GLU A 26 -2.57 9.17 -39.13
C GLU A 26 -2.37 8.23 -37.94
N ASP A 27 -1.12 7.95 -37.55
CA ASP A 27 -0.82 7.10 -36.39
C ASP A 27 -1.06 7.82 -35.06
N ALA A 28 -0.84 9.14 -35.02
CA ALA A 28 -1.07 9.94 -33.83
C ALA A 28 -2.57 10.11 -33.54
N SER A 29 -3.40 10.27 -34.58
CA SER A 29 -4.85 10.36 -34.44
C SER A 29 -5.46 9.04 -33.97
N LYS A 30 -5.01 7.90 -34.50
CA LYS A 30 -5.43 6.54 -34.06
C LYS A 30 -5.14 6.31 -32.58
N ARG A 31 -3.90 6.60 -32.15
CA ARG A 31 -3.51 6.47 -30.74
C ARG A 31 -4.35 7.36 -29.83
N LYS A 32 -4.59 8.61 -30.24
CA LYS A 32 -5.38 9.57 -29.45
C LYS A 32 -6.85 9.14 -29.33
N LEU A 33 -7.43 8.61 -30.41
CA LEU A 33 -8.76 8.02 -30.39
C LEU A 33 -8.83 6.84 -29.42
N GLN A 34 -7.85 5.93 -29.47
CA GLN A 34 -7.80 4.78 -28.56
C GLN A 34 -7.70 5.21 -27.08
N GLU A 35 -6.87 6.20 -26.79
CA GLU A 35 -6.73 6.77 -25.43
C GLU A 35 -8.04 7.42 -24.97
N PHE A 36 -8.73 8.16 -25.85
CA PHE A 36 -10.02 8.78 -25.56
C PHE A 36 -11.12 7.74 -25.30
N LEU A 37 -11.25 6.73 -26.16
CA LEU A 37 -12.21 5.63 -25.98
C LEU A 37 -11.95 4.85 -24.69
N SER A 38 -10.68 4.59 -24.38
CA SER A 38 -10.29 3.94 -23.12
C SER A 38 -10.69 4.78 -21.91
N ALA A 39 -10.60 6.11 -22.02
CA ALA A 39 -11.01 7.01 -20.94
C ALA A 39 -12.52 7.04 -20.75
N LEU A 40 -13.29 7.11 -21.84
CA LEU A 40 -14.76 7.06 -21.80
C LEU A 40 -15.27 5.76 -21.19
N ARG A 41 -14.81 4.60 -21.70
CA ARG A 41 -15.16 3.28 -21.17
C ARG A 41 -14.75 3.13 -19.71
N GLY A 42 -13.54 3.57 -19.35
CA GLY A 42 -13.08 3.56 -17.97
C GLY A 42 -13.98 4.37 -17.04
N CYS A 43 -14.41 5.58 -17.45
CA CYS A 43 -15.33 6.39 -16.67
C CYS A 43 -16.72 5.73 -16.55
N GLN A 44 -17.25 5.16 -17.63
CA GLN A 44 -18.52 4.44 -17.62
C GLN A 44 -18.47 3.25 -16.66
N LEU A 45 -17.42 2.43 -16.71
CA LEU A 45 -17.22 1.29 -15.80
C LEU A 45 -17.13 1.72 -14.34
N MET A 46 -16.41 2.80 -14.03
CA MET A 46 -16.34 3.32 -12.65
C MET A 46 -17.71 3.79 -12.14
N VAL A 47 -18.51 4.47 -12.98
CA VAL A 47 -19.88 4.88 -12.62
C VAL A 47 -20.79 3.67 -12.39
N GLN A 48 -20.70 2.66 -13.25
CA GLN A 48 -21.47 1.41 -13.11
C GLN A 48 -21.08 0.62 -11.86
N ALA A 49 -19.78 0.56 -11.54
CA ALA A 49 -19.27 -0.08 -10.33
C ALA A 49 -19.80 0.62 -9.07
N CYS A 50 -19.70 1.96 -9.00
CA CYS A 50 -20.24 2.75 -7.89
C CYS A 50 -21.76 2.57 -7.76
N SER A 51 -22.48 2.55 -8.88
CA SER A 51 -23.95 2.36 -8.88
C SER A 51 -24.35 0.98 -8.38
N SER A 52 -23.59 -0.06 -8.75
CA SER A 52 -23.81 -1.43 -8.25
C SER A 52 -23.59 -1.51 -6.73
N LEU A 53 -22.52 -0.88 -6.24
CA LEU A 53 -22.18 -0.84 -4.81
C LEU A 53 -23.15 0.02 -3.98
N ALA A 54 -23.85 0.98 -4.60
CA ALA A 54 -24.82 1.83 -3.89
C ALA A 54 -25.97 1.04 -3.24
N SER A 55 -26.26 -0.19 -3.71
CA SER A 55 -27.21 -1.10 -3.06
C SER A 55 -26.86 -1.41 -1.60
N MET A 56 -25.58 -1.40 -1.26
CA MET A 56 -25.07 -1.66 0.09
C MET A 56 -25.28 -0.50 1.06
N LEU A 57 -25.67 0.69 0.59
CA LEU A 57 -25.91 1.85 1.45
C LEU A 57 -27.05 1.61 2.46
N THR A 58 -27.93 0.65 2.18
CA THR A 58 -29.02 0.26 3.09
C THR A 58 -28.56 -0.61 4.27
N SER A 59 -27.40 -1.26 4.16
CA SER A 59 -26.91 -2.22 5.15
C SER A 59 -25.64 -1.76 5.89
N THR A 60 -25.13 -0.56 5.59
CA THR A 60 -23.91 -0.02 6.21
C THR A 60 -24.19 1.29 6.94
N ASP A 61 -23.59 1.42 8.13
CA ASP A 61 -23.62 2.65 8.94
C ASP A 61 -22.39 3.55 8.68
N SER A 62 -21.47 3.14 7.79
CA SER A 62 -20.23 3.88 7.55
C SER A 62 -20.48 5.20 6.84
N SER A 63 -20.24 6.31 7.54
CA SER A 63 -20.36 7.67 6.99
C SER A 63 -19.47 7.91 5.77
N LEU A 64 -18.29 7.28 5.74
CA LEU A 64 -17.36 7.36 4.62
C LEU A 64 -17.92 6.68 3.37
N VAL A 65 -18.45 5.45 3.50
CA VAL A 65 -19.04 4.72 2.37
C VAL A 65 -20.28 5.48 1.84
N HIS A 66 -21.09 6.02 2.74
CA HIS A 66 -22.20 6.93 2.37
C HIS A 66 -21.71 8.17 1.62
N HIS A 67 -20.62 8.80 2.06
CA HIS A 67 -20.02 9.93 1.36
C HIS A 67 -19.55 9.54 -0.05
N LEU A 68 -18.80 8.44 -0.17
CA LEU A 68 -18.18 7.98 -1.42
C LEU A 68 -19.18 7.52 -2.47
N LEU A 69 -20.29 6.89 -2.09
CA LEU A 69 -21.26 6.33 -3.05
C LEU A 69 -22.46 7.24 -3.32
N THR A 70 -22.65 8.33 -2.57
CA THR A 70 -23.75 9.27 -2.81
C THR A 70 -23.39 10.31 -3.89
N PRO A 71 -24.13 10.38 -5.01
CA PRO A 71 -23.95 11.41 -6.04
C PRO A 71 -24.09 12.83 -5.46
N GLY A 72 -23.17 13.73 -5.82
CA GLY A 72 -23.15 15.12 -5.36
C GLY A 72 -22.54 15.33 -3.98
N LYS A 73 -22.19 14.26 -3.25
CA LYS A 73 -21.32 14.32 -2.05
C LYS A 73 -19.89 13.99 -2.47
N GLY A 74 -19.42 12.77 -2.20
CA GLY A 74 -18.12 12.28 -2.65
C GLY A 74 -18.14 11.87 -4.12
N LEU A 75 -19.17 11.15 -4.58
CA LEU A 75 -19.30 10.75 -5.98
C LEU A 75 -19.71 11.94 -6.86
N PRO A 76 -18.97 12.29 -7.92
CA PRO A 76 -19.36 13.39 -8.80
C PRO A 76 -20.58 13.00 -9.65
N ASP A 77 -21.53 13.93 -9.82
CA ASP A 77 -22.63 13.73 -10.78
C ASP A 77 -22.11 13.91 -12.22
N VAL A 78 -21.80 12.76 -12.83
CA VAL A 78 -21.31 12.60 -14.20
C VAL A 78 -22.25 11.77 -15.08
N SER A 79 -23.39 11.29 -14.57
CA SER A 79 -24.27 10.38 -15.32
C SER A 79 -24.76 11.00 -16.63
N LYS A 80 -25.11 12.30 -16.59
CA LYS A 80 -25.49 13.05 -17.79
C LYS A 80 -24.33 13.23 -18.78
N LEU A 81 -23.10 13.38 -18.28
CA LEU A 81 -21.90 13.56 -19.11
C LEU A 81 -21.52 12.25 -19.81
N VAL A 82 -21.54 11.14 -19.08
CA VAL A 82 -21.29 9.81 -19.67
C VAL A 82 -22.32 9.51 -20.75
N LYS A 83 -23.61 9.76 -20.45
CA LYS A 83 -24.68 9.58 -21.42
C LYS A 83 -24.52 10.46 -22.67
N TYR A 84 -24.11 11.72 -22.50
CA TYR A 84 -23.81 12.60 -23.63
C TYR A 84 -22.76 12.00 -24.59
N PHE A 85 -21.65 11.46 -24.07
CA PHE A 85 -20.62 10.85 -24.91
C PHE A 85 -21.04 9.49 -25.51
N GLU A 86 -21.89 8.75 -24.81
CA GLU A 86 -22.48 7.48 -25.29
C GLU A 86 -23.45 7.74 -26.46
N ASP A 87 -24.28 8.78 -26.33
CA ASP A 87 -25.25 9.17 -27.37
C ASP A 87 -24.58 9.90 -28.56
N ALA A 88 -23.38 10.46 -28.38
CA ALA A 88 -22.71 11.26 -29.39
C ALA A 88 -22.22 10.47 -30.62
N PHE A 89 -21.77 9.23 -30.44
CA PHE A 89 -21.24 8.38 -31.52
C PHE A 89 -21.11 6.90 -31.07
N ASP A 90 -21.06 5.97 -32.02
CA ASP A 90 -20.81 4.55 -31.71
C ASP A 90 -19.33 4.30 -31.38
N TRP A 91 -19.04 3.97 -30.12
CA TRP A 91 -17.68 3.73 -29.63
C TRP A 91 -17.04 2.48 -30.23
N SER A 92 -17.84 1.46 -30.54
CA SER A 92 -17.36 0.18 -31.10
C SER A 92 -17.01 0.34 -32.58
N GLU A 93 -17.85 1.06 -33.32
CA GLU A 93 -17.58 1.37 -34.72
C GLU A 93 -16.41 2.35 -34.85
N ALA A 94 -16.26 3.31 -33.94
CA ALA A 94 -15.13 4.21 -33.92
C ALA A 94 -13.79 3.48 -33.70
N GLU A 95 -13.78 2.44 -32.87
CA GLU A 95 -12.60 1.60 -32.64
C GLU A 95 -12.23 0.76 -33.87
N LYS A 96 -13.22 0.22 -34.59
CA LYS A 96 -12.99 -0.60 -35.80
C LYS A 96 -12.57 0.25 -37.00
N SER A 97 -13.25 1.37 -37.22
CA SER A 97 -13.05 2.24 -38.38
C SER A 97 -11.92 3.25 -38.18
N TRP A 98 -11.43 3.40 -36.94
CA TRP A 98 -10.50 4.44 -36.51
C TRP A 98 -10.99 5.87 -36.75
N ARG A 99 -12.31 6.05 -36.84
CA ARG A 99 -12.97 7.32 -37.16
C ARG A 99 -14.19 7.51 -36.28
N ILE A 100 -14.35 8.72 -35.73
CA ILE A 100 -15.58 9.08 -35.03
C ILE A 100 -16.58 9.56 -36.07
N ILE A 101 -17.70 8.85 -36.18
CA ILE A 101 -18.86 9.27 -36.97
C ILE A 101 -19.92 9.72 -35.96
N PRO A 102 -20.22 11.03 -35.87
CA PRO A 102 -21.28 11.51 -34.98
C PRO A 102 -22.64 10.92 -35.38
N ASN A 103 -23.47 10.67 -34.37
CA ASN A 103 -24.88 10.41 -34.59
C ASN A 103 -25.59 11.70 -35.06
N GLU A 104 -26.68 11.55 -35.82
CA GLU A 104 -27.44 12.69 -36.35
C GLU A 104 -27.93 13.59 -35.20
N GLY A 105 -27.72 14.90 -35.32
CA GLY A 105 -28.05 15.90 -34.31
C GLY A 105 -26.94 16.21 -33.30
N CYS A 106 -25.81 15.48 -33.33
CA CYS A 106 -24.71 15.69 -32.38
C CYS A 106 -23.69 16.74 -32.83
N ASP A 107 -23.54 16.96 -34.14
CA ASP A 107 -22.63 17.96 -34.70
C ASP A 107 -23.27 18.62 -35.93
N ALA A 108 -23.79 19.84 -35.74
CA ALA A 108 -24.56 20.56 -36.77
C ALA A 108 -23.75 20.81 -38.06
N ASP A 109 -22.47 21.16 -37.93
CA ASP A 109 -21.55 21.35 -39.06
C ASP A 109 -21.41 20.08 -39.89
N TYR A 110 -21.24 18.92 -39.23
CA TYR A 110 -21.14 17.63 -39.90
C TYR A 110 -22.47 17.22 -40.55
N ASP A 111 -23.59 17.43 -39.85
CA ASP A 111 -24.93 17.10 -40.33
C ASP A 111 -25.28 17.90 -41.60
N ASP A 112 -24.94 19.19 -41.64
CA ASP A 112 -25.22 20.06 -42.78
C ASP A 112 -24.41 19.65 -44.02
N ILE A 113 -23.14 19.26 -43.85
CA ILE A 113 -22.35 18.70 -44.94
C ILE A 113 -22.89 17.33 -45.38
N CYS A 114 -23.35 16.49 -44.44
CA CYS A 114 -23.99 15.23 -44.77
C CYS A 114 -25.31 15.43 -45.54
N LYS A 115 -26.07 16.49 -45.26
CA LYS A 115 -27.25 16.87 -46.06
C LYS A 115 -26.85 17.31 -47.46
N LYS A 116 -25.82 18.16 -47.58
CA LYS A 116 -25.31 18.64 -48.88
C LYS A 116 -24.83 17.50 -49.78
N VAL A 117 -24.12 16.52 -49.23
CA VAL A 117 -23.71 15.30 -49.97
C VAL A 117 -24.94 14.53 -50.46
N ARG A 118 -25.92 14.29 -49.57
CA ARG A 118 -27.18 13.61 -49.92
C ARG A 118 -27.97 14.35 -51.00
N GLU A 119 -27.96 15.68 -50.96
CA GLU A 119 -28.62 16.52 -51.97
C GLU A 119 -27.95 16.38 -53.34
N ILE A 120 -26.62 16.39 -53.41
CA ILE A 120 -25.86 16.18 -54.66
C ILE A 120 -26.13 14.78 -55.23
N GLU A 121 -26.12 13.75 -54.38
CA GLU A 121 -26.44 12.37 -54.79
C GLU A 121 -27.89 12.25 -55.30
N SER A 122 -28.84 12.91 -54.63
CA SER A 122 -30.24 12.98 -55.07
C SER A 122 -30.35 13.66 -56.44
N ASN A 123 -29.63 14.77 -56.65
CA ASN A 123 -29.61 15.47 -57.93
C ASN A 123 -28.98 14.62 -59.05
N LEU A 124 -27.93 13.85 -58.75
CA LEU A 124 -27.37 12.86 -59.68
C LEU A 124 -28.40 11.80 -60.08
N MET A 125 -29.19 11.30 -59.12
CA MET A 125 -30.25 10.32 -59.38
C MET A 125 -31.43 10.91 -60.17
N ILE A 126 -31.77 12.18 -59.96
CA ILE A 126 -32.74 12.90 -60.79
C ILE A 126 -32.21 13.03 -62.21
N HIS A 127 -30.96 13.47 -62.38
CA HIS A 127 -30.30 13.54 -63.68
C HIS A 127 -30.31 12.18 -64.38
N LEU A 128 -30.02 11.07 -63.69
CA LEU A 128 -30.09 9.72 -64.27
C LEU A 128 -31.48 9.41 -64.82
N LYS A 129 -32.54 9.74 -64.08
CA LYS A 129 -33.92 9.53 -64.55
C LYS A 129 -34.23 10.36 -65.80
N ASP A 130 -33.74 11.58 -65.88
CA ASP A 130 -33.94 12.44 -67.05
C ASP A 130 -33.14 11.96 -68.26
N GLN A 131 -31.94 11.42 -68.04
CA GLN A 131 -31.14 10.73 -69.05
C GLN A 131 -31.83 9.49 -69.60
N CYS A 132 -32.42 8.66 -68.73
CA CYS A 132 -33.21 7.49 -69.15
C CYS A 132 -34.42 7.88 -70.01
N LYS A 133 -35.10 9.01 -69.69
CA LYS A 133 -36.21 9.53 -70.49
C LYS A 133 -35.74 10.07 -71.84
N LEU A 134 -34.66 10.84 -71.86
CA LEU A 134 -34.10 11.45 -73.07
C LEU A 134 -33.69 10.40 -74.10
N LEU A 135 -33.02 9.34 -73.63
CA LEU A 135 -32.51 8.24 -74.47
C LEU A 135 -33.52 7.10 -74.66
N GLY A 136 -34.72 7.22 -74.06
CA GLY A 136 -35.80 6.24 -74.19
C GLY A 136 -35.48 4.84 -73.65
N CYS A 137 -34.56 4.73 -72.68
CA CYS A 137 -34.07 3.45 -72.17
C CYS A 137 -33.95 3.45 -70.64
N SER A 138 -34.64 2.51 -69.99
CA SER A 138 -34.62 2.33 -68.54
C SER A 138 -33.42 1.54 -68.02
N ALA A 139 -32.64 0.92 -68.91
CA ALA A 139 -31.47 0.10 -68.54
C ALA A 139 -30.20 0.93 -68.29
N ILE A 140 -30.26 2.26 -68.47
CA ILE A 140 -29.14 3.16 -68.23
C ILE A 140 -28.95 3.32 -66.72
N ASN A 141 -27.71 3.17 -66.26
CA ASN A 141 -27.36 3.34 -64.85
C ASN A 141 -25.98 4.00 -64.71
N TYR A 142 -25.69 4.51 -63.52
CA TYR A 142 -24.32 4.87 -63.16
C TYR A 142 -23.51 3.66 -62.75
N VAL A 143 -22.27 3.62 -63.20
CA VAL A 143 -21.27 2.62 -62.80
C VAL A 143 -19.94 3.27 -62.48
N THR A 144 -19.19 2.62 -61.60
CA THR A 144 -17.83 3.02 -61.22
C THR A 144 -16.82 2.07 -61.86
N VAL A 145 -15.80 2.63 -62.53
CA VAL A 145 -14.77 1.85 -63.23
C VAL A 145 -13.41 2.44 -62.92
N GLY A 146 -12.61 1.73 -62.11
CA GLY A 146 -11.30 2.20 -61.70
C GLY A 146 -11.39 3.49 -60.86
N LYS A 147 -10.86 4.59 -61.40
CA LYS A 147 -10.89 5.92 -60.75
C LYS A 147 -12.08 6.79 -61.19
N ASP A 148 -12.81 6.37 -62.23
CA ASP A 148 -13.92 7.14 -62.79
C ASP A 148 -15.24 6.67 -62.17
N ASN A 149 -15.85 7.56 -61.38
CA ASN A 149 -17.14 7.35 -60.72
C ASN A 149 -18.28 7.93 -61.57
N TYR A 150 -19.52 7.47 -61.33
CA TYR A 150 -20.74 7.99 -61.95
C TYR A 150 -20.71 8.03 -63.49
N LEU A 151 -20.13 6.99 -64.11
CA LEU A 151 -20.15 6.86 -65.57
C LEU A 151 -21.55 6.44 -66.03
N LEU A 152 -22.11 7.16 -66.99
CA LEU A 152 -23.41 6.83 -67.58
C LEU A 152 -23.23 5.63 -68.54
N GLU A 153 -23.67 4.44 -68.14
CA GLU A 153 -23.56 3.22 -68.94
C GLU A 153 -24.77 3.08 -69.88
N VAL A 154 -24.51 3.19 -71.19
CA VAL A 154 -25.52 3.19 -72.24
C VAL A 154 -25.32 1.96 -73.14
N PRO A 155 -26.39 1.17 -73.45
CA PRO A 155 -26.31 0.05 -74.37
C PRO A 155 -25.77 0.44 -75.76
N GLU A 156 -24.97 -0.43 -76.36
CA GLU A 156 -24.39 -0.25 -77.70
C GLU A 156 -25.45 0.02 -78.78
N SER A 157 -26.66 -0.51 -78.61
CA SER A 157 -27.80 -0.30 -79.52
C SER A 157 -28.24 1.18 -79.64
N LEU A 158 -27.92 2.02 -78.66
CA LEU A 158 -28.35 3.42 -78.61
C LEU A 158 -27.26 4.41 -79.06
N MET A 159 -26.11 3.92 -79.53
CA MET A 159 -24.95 4.75 -79.90
C MET A 159 -25.29 5.87 -80.90
N SER A 160 -26.18 5.61 -81.86
CA SER A 160 -26.60 6.60 -82.87
C SER A 160 -27.48 7.72 -82.32
N SER A 161 -28.06 7.55 -81.13
CA SER A 161 -28.98 8.51 -80.49
C SER A 161 -28.28 9.34 -79.40
N ILE A 162 -26.97 9.18 -79.23
CA ILE A 162 -26.21 9.89 -78.19
C ILE A 162 -25.92 11.32 -78.65
N PRO A 163 -26.26 12.34 -77.84
CA PRO A 163 -25.93 13.73 -78.11
C PRO A 163 -24.41 13.99 -78.23
N ARG A 164 -24.03 15.02 -78.99
CA ARG A 164 -22.61 15.31 -79.31
C ARG A 164 -21.79 15.81 -78.12
N ASP A 165 -22.45 16.26 -77.06
CA ASP A 165 -21.89 16.78 -75.81
C ASP A 165 -21.48 15.67 -74.81
N TYR A 166 -21.65 14.40 -75.18
CA TYR A 166 -21.31 13.26 -74.33
C TYR A 166 -19.87 12.82 -74.60
N GLU A 167 -19.05 12.82 -73.57
CA GLU A 167 -17.66 12.41 -73.66
C GLU A 167 -17.50 10.93 -73.34
N LEU A 168 -17.03 10.15 -74.32
CA LEU A 168 -16.76 8.72 -74.14
C LEU A 168 -15.55 8.52 -73.21
N ARG A 169 -15.72 7.77 -72.12
CA ARG A 169 -14.67 7.49 -71.12
C ARG A 169 -14.14 6.07 -71.20
N SER A 170 -15.02 5.09 -71.36
CA SER A 170 -14.64 3.68 -71.52
C SER A 170 -15.71 2.89 -72.26
N SER A 171 -15.35 1.68 -72.69
CA SER A 171 -16.27 0.74 -73.34
C SER A 171 -16.16 -0.64 -72.71
N LYS A 172 -17.27 -1.39 -72.75
CA LYS A 172 -17.38 -2.80 -72.39
C LYS A 172 -18.19 -3.47 -73.49
N LYS A 173 -17.98 -4.76 -73.73
CA LYS A 173 -18.78 -5.50 -74.73
C LYS A 173 -20.28 -5.31 -74.44
N GLY A 174 -21.01 -4.67 -75.36
CA GLY A 174 -22.43 -4.34 -75.26
C GLY A 174 -22.79 -2.98 -74.63
N PHE A 175 -21.84 -2.21 -74.09
CA PHE A 175 -22.10 -0.94 -73.41
C PHE A 175 -20.98 0.09 -73.61
N PHE A 176 -21.36 1.35 -73.81
CA PHE A 176 -20.46 2.50 -73.81
C PHE A 176 -20.71 3.38 -72.60
N ARG A 177 -19.65 3.99 -72.05
CA ARG A 177 -19.71 4.77 -70.81
C ARG A 177 -19.29 6.21 -71.03
N TYR A 178 -20.14 7.14 -70.60
CA TYR A 178 -19.98 8.56 -70.89
C TYR A 178 -19.99 9.44 -69.64
N TRP A 179 -19.42 10.63 -69.78
CA TRP A 179 -19.69 11.78 -68.91
C TRP A 179 -20.36 12.90 -69.71
N THR A 180 -21.34 13.53 -69.09
CA THR A 180 -21.92 14.80 -69.55
C THR A 180 -21.28 15.96 -68.77
N ALA A 181 -21.45 17.19 -69.25
CA ALA A 181 -21.00 18.38 -68.52
C ALA A 181 -21.63 18.48 -67.12
N GLU A 182 -22.90 18.08 -66.99
CA GLU A 182 -23.61 18.04 -65.71
C GLU A 182 -23.02 17.00 -64.74
N ILE A 183 -22.72 15.78 -65.23
CA ILE A 183 -22.06 14.75 -64.41
C ILE A 183 -20.71 15.26 -63.89
N LYS A 184 -19.91 15.94 -64.72
CA LYS A 184 -18.63 16.52 -64.30
C LYS A 184 -18.80 17.57 -63.21
N ASN A 185 -19.82 18.42 -63.32
CA ASN A 185 -20.13 19.44 -62.30
C ASN A 185 -20.52 18.77 -60.97
N TYR A 186 -21.44 17.81 -61.00
CA TYR A 186 -21.84 17.07 -59.80
C TYR A 186 -20.68 16.29 -59.18
N ILE A 187 -19.81 15.65 -59.97
CA ILE A 187 -18.62 14.97 -59.46
C ILE A 187 -17.67 15.97 -58.79
N SER A 188 -17.47 17.16 -59.38
CA SER A 188 -16.63 18.21 -58.80
C SER A 188 -17.19 18.71 -57.46
N GLU A 189 -18.50 18.96 -57.41
CA GLU A 189 -19.19 19.39 -56.18
C GLU A 189 -19.17 18.29 -55.11
N LEU A 190 -19.43 17.04 -55.50
CA LEU A 190 -19.39 15.89 -54.60
C LEU A 190 -17.99 15.70 -54.02
N THR A 191 -16.95 15.78 -54.86
CA THR A 191 -15.54 15.65 -54.41
C THR A 191 -15.18 16.74 -53.40
N LYS A 192 -15.63 17.98 -53.64
CA LYS A 192 -15.44 19.10 -52.70
C LYS A 192 -16.18 18.87 -51.39
N ALA A 193 -17.44 18.44 -51.46
CA ALA A 193 -18.27 18.17 -50.28
C ALA A 193 -17.73 16.97 -49.47
N GLU A 194 -17.26 15.92 -50.12
CA GLU A 194 -16.61 14.76 -49.48
C GLU A 194 -15.28 15.15 -48.82
N ALA A 195 -14.46 15.99 -49.48
CA ALA A 195 -13.23 16.51 -48.88
C ALA A 195 -13.51 17.40 -47.66
N GLU A 196 -14.53 18.25 -47.74
CA GLU A 196 -15.00 19.07 -46.61
C GLU A 196 -15.53 18.21 -45.46
N LYS A 197 -16.33 17.18 -45.77
CA LYS A 197 -16.82 16.19 -44.80
C LYS A 197 -15.66 15.51 -44.07
N GLN A 198 -14.63 15.10 -44.80
CA GLN A 198 -13.45 14.45 -44.24
C GLN A 198 -12.65 15.40 -43.33
N SER A 199 -12.53 16.67 -43.70
CA SER A 199 -11.90 17.71 -42.87
C SER A 199 -12.66 17.93 -41.56
N LYS A 200 -14.00 18.03 -41.62
CA LYS A 200 -14.85 18.18 -40.43
C LYS A 200 -14.72 17.00 -39.47
N LEU A 201 -14.68 15.76 -39.99
CA LEU A 201 -14.47 14.54 -39.21
C LEU A 201 -13.16 14.55 -38.41
N GLN A 202 -12.06 15.07 -38.98
CA GLN A 202 -10.78 15.13 -38.26
C GLN A 202 -10.84 16.07 -37.05
N GLY A 203 -11.61 17.16 -37.13
CA GLY A 203 -11.78 18.10 -36.03
C GLY A 203 -12.69 17.61 -34.90
N ILE A 204 -13.58 16.64 -35.16
CA ILE A 204 -14.57 16.15 -34.20
C ILE A 204 -13.89 15.52 -32.97
N LEU A 205 -12.88 14.67 -33.18
CA LEU A 205 -12.15 14.03 -32.07
C LEU A 205 -11.56 15.07 -31.11
N LEU A 206 -10.94 16.13 -31.64
CA LEU A 206 -10.32 17.17 -30.80
C LEU A 206 -11.37 17.97 -30.03
N ARG A 207 -12.52 18.28 -30.65
CA ARG A 207 -13.64 18.94 -29.97
C ARG A 207 -14.22 18.09 -28.85
N LEU A 208 -14.43 16.79 -29.09
CA LEU A 208 -14.93 15.86 -28.07
C LEU A 208 -13.95 15.71 -26.90
N ILE A 209 -12.64 15.60 -27.17
CA ILE A 209 -11.61 15.58 -26.13
C ILE A 209 -11.62 16.88 -25.33
N GLN A 210 -11.80 18.03 -26.00
CA GLN A 210 -11.87 19.32 -25.33
C GLN A 210 -13.09 19.41 -24.40
N GLN A 211 -14.28 19.08 -24.89
CA GLN A 211 -15.51 19.00 -24.08
C GLN A 211 -15.37 18.03 -22.90
N PHE A 212 -14.71 16.89 -23.12
CA PHE A 212 -14.42 15.94 -22.05
C PHE A 212 -13.48 16.56 -21.00
N SER A 213 -12.48 17.32 -21.45
CA SER A 213 -11.47 17.97 -20.61
C SER A 213 -12.03 19.15 -19.79
N GLU A 214 -13.08 19.81 -20.25
CA GLU A 214 -13.79 20.86 -19.48
C GLU A 214 -14.31 20.34 -18.13
N HIS A 215 -14.58 19.03 -18.03
CA HIS A 215 -15.06 18.36 -16.81
C HIS A 215 -13.95 17.64 -16.03
N HIS A 216 -12.67 17.97 -16.24
CA HIS A 216 -11.53 17.28 -15.63
C HIS A 216 -11.62 17.07 -14.11
N ASN A 217 -12.14 18.05 -13.35
CA ASN A 217 -12.29 17.93 -11.90
C ASN A 217 -13.25 16.80 -11.50
N LYS A 218 -14.37 16.67 -12.23
CA LYS A 218 -15.33 15.57 -12.01
C LYS A 218 -14.71 14.22 -12.33
N TRP A 219 -13.96 14.11 -13.42
CA TRP A 219 -13.29 12.86 -13.77
C TRP A 219 -12.21 12.47 -12.77
N ARG A 220 -11.43 13.44 -12.27
CA ARG A 220 -10.44 13.20 -11.22
C ARG A 220 -11.09 12.76 -9.91
N GLN A 221 -12.20 13.41 -9.52
CA GLN A 221 -12.96 13.03 -8.34
C GLN A 221 -13.54 11.61 -8.47
N LEU A 222 -14.05 11.22 -9.64
CA LEU A 222 -14.53 9.85 -9.90
C LEU A 222 -13.42 8.81 -9.70
N VAL A 223 -12.23 9.10 -10.23
CA VAL A 223 -11.04 8.24 -10.04
C VAL A 223 -10.65 8.16 -8.58
N SER A 224 -10.64 9.29 -7.86
CA SER A 224 -10.32 9.33 -6.42
C SER A 224 -11.29 8.48 -5.60
N VAL A 225 -12.59 8.65 -5.82
CA VAL A 225 -13.64 7.87 -5.14
C VAL A 225 -13.49 6.38 -5.43
N THR A 226 -13.28 6.02 -6.70
CA THR A 226 -13.12 4.61 -7.07
C THR A 226 -11.85 4.03 -6.46
N SER A 227 -10.75 4.79 -6.41
CA SER A 227 -9.50 4.34 -5.78
C SER A 227 -9.64 4.13 -4.27
N GLU A 228 -10.42 4.97 -3.59
CA GLU A 228 -10.68 4.80 -2.17
C GLU A 228 -11.56 3.58 -1.89
N LEU A 229 -12.59 3.36 -2.72
CA LEU A 229 -13.39 2.13 -2.67
C LEU A 229 -12.53 0.88 -2.93
N ASP A 230 -11.61 0.93 -3.89
CA ASP A 230 -10.68 -0.17 -4.20
C ASP A 230 -9.78 -0.52 -3.00
N VAL A 231 -9.26 0.50 -2.30
CA VAL A 231 -8.49 0.31 -1.06
C VAL A 231 -9.36 -0.28 0.05
N LEU A 232 -10.56 0.25 0.28
CA LEU A 232 -11.47 -0.26 1.31
C LEU A 232 -11.87 -1.72 1.06
N ILE A 233 -12.18 -2.06 -0.19
CA ILE A 233 -12.47 -3.44 -0.61
C ILE A 233 -11.24 -4.32 -0.41
N SER A 234 -10.05 -3.84 -0.79
CA SER A 234 -8.80 -4.58 -0.60
C SER A 234 -8.51 -4.88 0.88
N LEU A 235 -8.77 -3.94 1.78
CA LEU A 235 -8.63 -4.14 3.22
C LEU A 235 -9.64 -5.15 3.76
N ALA A 236 -10.90 -5.09 3.28
CA ALA A 236 -11.93 -6.07 3.65
C ALA A 236 -11.57 -7.47 3.17
N ILE A 237 -11.09 -7.60 1.93
CA ILE A 237 -10.66 -8.87 1.35
C ILE A 237 -9.42 -9.43 2.08
N ALA A 238 -8.45 -8.59 2.43
CA ALA A 238 -7.22 -9.03 3.09
C ALA A 238 -7.48 -9.81 4.39
N LYS A 239 -8.55 -9.46 5.13
CA LYS A 239 -9.03 -10.21 6.30
C LYS A 239 -9.37 -11.66 5.96
N ASP A 240 -10.08 -11.88 4.86
CA ASP A 240 -10.58 -13.21 4.45
C ASP A 240 -9.46 -14.13 3.95
N TYR A 241 -8.35 -13.56 3.48
CA TYR A 241 -7.17 -14.30 3.03
C TYR A 241 -6.21 -14.67 4.18
N TYR A 242 -6.38 -14.13 5.37
CA TYR A 242 -5.50 -14.44 6.50
C TYR A 242 -5.81 -15.82 7.10
N GLU A 243 -4.78 -16.65 7.26
CA GLU A 243 -4.90 -17.97 7.86
C GLU A 243 -4.86 -17.88 9.40
N GLY A 244 -6.00 -17.55 10.00
CA GLY A 244 -6.13 -17.47 11.46
C GLY A 244 -7.27 -16.56 11.91
N PRO A 245 -7.42 -16.36 13.22
CA PRO A 245 -8.40 -15.41 13.74
C PRO A 245 -8.01 -13.99 13.32
N THR A 246 -9.01 -13.23 12.88
CA THR A 246 -8.92 -11.79 12.65
C THR A 246 -9.98 -11.08 13.50
N CYS A 247 -9.67 -9.87 13.95
CA CYS A 247 -10.61 -9.07 14.74
C CYS A 247 -10.60 -7.62 14.29
N ARG A 248 -11.75 -6.97 14.47
CA ARG A 248 -11.85 -5.52 14.36
C ARG A 248 -11.15 -4.90 15.57
N PRO A 249 -10.16 -4.03 15.38
CA PRO A 249 -9.45 -3.40 16.48
C PRO A 249 -10.38 -2.46 17.26
N VAL A 250 -10.20 -2.41 18.58
CA VAL A 250 -10.82 -1.40 19.44
C VAL A 250 -9.78 -0.32 19.73
N LEU A 251 -9.99 0.86 19.15
CA LEU A 251 -9.16 2.04 19.40
C LEU A 251 -9.83 2.87 20.49
N GLU A 252 -9.08 3.18 21.55
CA GLU A 252 -9.57 4.01 22.67
C GLU A 252 -8.76 5.32 22.71
N GLU A 253 -9.45 6.44 22.85
CA GLU A 253 -8.82 7.73 23.11
C GLU A 253 -8.49 7.84 24.60
N ILE A 254 -7.37 8.48 24.91
CA ILE A 254 -6.94 8.76 26.28
C ILE A 254 -7.49 10.15 26.62
N GLU A 255 -8.64 10.21 27.29
CA GLU A 255 -9.35 11.46 27.57
C GLU A 255 -8.76 12.21 28.77
N ASP A 256 -8.28 11.48 29.79
CA ASP A 256 -7.75 12.05 31.02
C ASP A 256 -6.22 12.01 31.09
N SER A 257 -5.62 13.02 31.73
CA SER A 257 -4.17 13.07 31.96
C SER A 257 -3.62 11.93 32.84
N ASN A 258 -4.51 11.22 33.53
CA ASN A 258 -4.16 10.07 34.38
C ASN A 258 -4.24 8.73 33.65
N ASP A 259 -4.84 8.69 32.45
CA ASP A 259 -4.92 7.46 31.68
C ASP A 259 -3.58 7.18 31.00
N THR A 260 -3.05 5.99 31.32
CA THR A 260 -1.80 5.51 30.76
C THR A 260 -2.08 4.78 29.46
N ALA A 261 -1.29 5.09 28.44
CA ALA A 261 -1.45 4.46 27.16
C ALA A 261 -1.20 2.95 27.23
N PHE A 262 -1.91 2.18 26.40
CA PHE A 262 -1.93 0.71 26.45
C PHE A 262 -1.98 0.04 25.06
N LEU A 263 -1.61 -1.22 25.02
CA LEU A 263 -1.79 -2.16 23.91
C LEU A 263 -2.10 -3.54 24.49
N SER A 264 -3.16 -4.19 24.03
CA SER A 264 -3.49 -5.56 24.40
C SER A 264 -3.93 -6.36 23.19
N ALA A 265 -3.28 -7.49 22.96
CA ALA A 265 -3.58 -8.41 21.87
C ALA A 265 -3.63 -9.85 22.40
N LYS A 266 -4.64 -10.62 21.97
CA LYS A 266 -4.75 -12.06 22.23
C LYS A 266 -4.54 -12.84 20.95
N SER A 267 -3.75 -13.90 21.02
CA SER A 267 -3.37 -14.74 19.88
C SER A 267 -2.91 -13.91 18.68
N LEU A 268 -2.02 -12.93 18.89
CA LEU A 268 -1.51 -12.06 17.83
C LEU A 268 -0.66 -12.86 16.84
N GLY A 269 -1.13 -12.88 15.59
CA GLY A 269 -0.48 -13.39 14.41
C GLY A 269 0.44 -12.37 13.73
N HIS A 270 1.28 -12.83 12.81
CA HIS A 270 2.09 -11.95 11.96
C HIS A 270 1.36 -11.70 10.62
N PRO A 271 1.04 -10.44 10.25
CA PRO A 271 0.17 -10.15 9.11
C PRO A 271 0.58 -10.72 7.75
N THR A 272 1.89 -10.90 7.51
CA THR A 272 2.42 -11.34 6.21
C THR A 272 2.97 -12.77 6.20
N LEU A 273 3.04 -13.47 7.34
CA LEU A 273 3.59 -14.83 7.38
C LEU A 273 2.46 -15.83 7.15
N LEU A 274 2.42 -16.36 5.92
CA LEU A 274 1.50 -17.43 5.50
C LEU A 274 2.13 -18.81 5.75
N SER A 275 1.31 -19.82 6.00
CA SER A 275 1.76 -21.18 6.35
C SER A 275 2.69 -21.78 5.29
N ASP A 276 2.46 -21.48 4.01
CA ASP A 276 3.29 -21.93 2.89
C ASP A 276 4.76 -21.48 2.99
N ASN A 277 5.01 -20.32 3.62
CA ASN A 277 6.36 -19.78 3.80
C ASN A 277 7.11 -20.41 4.98
N LEU A 278 6.42 -21.11 5.89
CA LEU A 278 7.01 -21.76 7.07
C LEU A 278 7.47 -23.20 6.81
N GLY A 279 7.24 -23.76 5.62
CA GLY A 279 7.64 -25.12 5.27
C GLY A 279 6.85 -26.17 6.05
N LYS A 280 7.48 -26.87 7.00
CA LYS A 280 6.82 -27.84 7.89
C LYS A 280 6.54 -27.19 9.25
N GLY A 281 5.48 -26.40 9.36
CA GLY A 281 5.03 -25.83 10.63
C GLY A 281 3.91 -24.81 10.48
N SER A 282 3.20 -24.52 11.57
CA SER A 282 2.23 -23.43 11.66
C SER A 282 2.84 -22.24 12.42
N PHE A 283 2.37 -21.03 12.11
CA PHE A 283 2.72 -19.85 12.88
C PHE A 283 2.20 -19.97 14.32
N VAL A 284 3.01 -19.57 15.31
CA VAL A 284 2.63 -19.62 16.73
C VAL A 284 2.19 -18.22 17.18
N PRO A 285 0.89 -17.99 17.44
CA PRO A 285 0.39 -16.68 17.85
C PRO A 285 0.80 -16.34 19.29
N ASN A 286 0.88 -15.04 19.63
CA ASN A 286 1.35 -14.57 20.94
C ASN A 286 0.38 -13.61 21.62
N ASP A 287 0.21 -13.76 22.93
CA ASP A 287 -0.50 -12.78 23.74
C ASP A 287 0.47 -11.66 24.12
N VAL A 288 0.05 -10.41 23.97
CA VAL A 288 0.87 -9.23 24.24
C VAL A 288 0.04 -8.23 25.04
N SER A 289 0.56 -7.76 26.17
CA SER A 289 -0.08 -6.71 26.98
C SER A 289 1.00 -5.75 27.46
N ILE A 290 0.83 -4.46 27.12
CA ILE A 290 1.80 -3.39 27.38
C ILE A 290 1.01 -2.17 27.86
N GLY A 291 1.38 -1.63 29.02
CA GLY A 291 0.81 -0.41 29.58
C GLY A 291 -0.62 -0.56 30.13
N GLY A 292 -1.30 0.58 30.24
CA GLY A 292 -2.56 0.68 30.98
C GLY A 292 -2.34 0.67 32.48
N THR A 293 -3.45 0.65 33.24
CA THR A 293 -3.43 0.69 34.71
C THR A 293 -2.89 -0.59 35.36
N ILE A 294 -2.89 -1.70 34.61
CA ILE A 294 -2.59 -3.04 35.14
C ILE A 294 -1.20 -3.54 34.71
N ASN A 295 -0.77 -3.26 33.47
CA ASN A 295 0.44 -3.87 32.92
C ASN A 295 1.61 -2.88 32.85
N PRO A 296 2.86 -3.38 32.96
CA PRO A 296 4.06 -2.60 32.70
C PRO A 296 4.05 -1.94 31.31
N SER A 297 4.53 -0.70 31.20
CA SER A 297 4.54 0.06 29.94
C SER A 297 5.59 -0.41 28.95
N PHE A 298 6.55 -1.22 29.38
CA PHE A 298 7.63 -1.71 28.52
C PHE A 298 7.89 -3.19 28.73
N ILE A 299 8.16 -3.91 27.63
CA ILE A 299 8.63 -5.29 27.68
C ILE A 299 10.14 -5.33 27.43
N LEU A 300 10.90 -5.88 28.38
CA LEU A 300 12.30 -6.24 28.16
C LEU A 300 12.35 -7.71 27.74
N LEU A 301 12.59 -7.96 26.45
CA LEU A 301 12.53 -9.28 25.84
C LEU A 301 13.92 -9.90 25.75
N THR A 302 14.07 -11.07 26.36
CA THR A 302 15.28 -11.91 26.25
C THR A 302 15.01 -13.17 25.44
N GLY A 303 16.08 -13.86 25.04
CA GLY A 303 15.97 -15.18 24.44
C GLY A 303 16.88 -15.39 23.22
N PRO A 304 16.97 -16.62 22.73
CA PRO A 304 17.89 -16.99 21.65
C PRO A 304 17.59 -16.26 20.34
N ASN A 305 18.61 -16.09 19.48
CA ASN A 305 18.48 -15.43 18.16
C ASN A 305 17.36 -16.03 17.29
N MET A 306 17.22 -17.36 17.33
CA MET A 306 16.20 -18.08 16.56
C MET A 306 14.87 -18.25 17.33
N GLY A 307 14.69 -17.56 18.47
CA GLY A 307 13.49 -17.69 19.30
C GLY A 307 12.28 -16.85 18.83
N GLY A 308 12.43 -16.04 17.77
CA GLY A 308 11.33 -15.23 17.23
C GLY A 308 11.21 -13.82 17.81
N LYS A 309 12.23 -13.30 18.51
CA LYS A 309 12.21 -11.95 19.11
C LYS A 309 11.91 -10.87 18.07
N SER A 310 12.75 -10.73 17.03
CA SER A 310 12.55 -9.70 16.00
C SER A 310 11.21 -9.85 15.26
N THR A 311 10.73 -11.09 15.08
CA THR A 311 9.39 -11.37 14.52
C THR A 311 8.28 -10.83 15.41
N LEU A 312 8.37 -11.02 16.73
CA LEU A 312 7.41 -10.49 17.71
C LEU A 312 7.42 -8.95 17.74
N LEU A 313 8.59 -8.29 17.67
CA LEU A 313 8.62 -6.84 17.57
C LEU A 313 7.93 -6.36 16.28
N ARG A 314 8.22 -7.01 15.13
CA ARG A 314 7.65 -6.63 13.82
C ARG A 314 6.14 -6.83 13.77
N GLN A 315 5.63 -7.95 14.27
CA GLN A 315 4.20 -8.22 14.24
C GLN A 315 3.42 -7.18 15.05
N ILE A 316 3.93 -6.71 16.19
CA ILE A 316 3.27 -5.69 17.01
C ILE A 316 3.23 -4.36 16.24
N CYS A 317 4.36 -3.95 15.64
CA CYS A 317 4.42 -2.72 14.85
C CYS A 317 3.43 -2.76 13.67
N LEU A 318 3.40 -3.88 12.93
CA LEU A 318 2.48 -4.03 11.80
C LEU A 318 1.01 -4.08 12.26
N ALA A 319 0.71 -4.71 13.40
CA ALA A 319 -0.63 -4.74 13.96
C ALA A 319 -1.12 -3.35 14.37
N ILE A 320 -0.26 -2.51 14.95
CA ILE A 320 -0.57 -1.10 15.25
C ILE A 320 -0.91 -0.34 13.96
N ILE A 321 -0.11 -0.53 12.89
CA ILE A 321 -0.36 0.11 11.60
C ILE A 321 -1.71 -0.33 11.03
N LEU A 322 -1.99 -1.63 10.96
CA LEU A 322 -3.27 -2.17 10.49
C LEU A 322 -4.44 -1.60 11.29
N ALA A 323 -4.31 -1.55 12.62
CA ALA A 323 -5.35 -1.04 13.48
C ALA A 323 -5.68 0.43 13.19
N GLN A 324 -4.65 1.28 13.06
CA GLN A 324 -4.83 2.73 12.85
C GLN A 324 -5.14 3.14 11.42
N ILE A 325 -4.95 2.27 10.41
CA ILE A 325 -5.50 2.48 9.06
C ILE A 325 -6.95 1.99 8.92
N GLY A 326 -7.53 1.44 10.00
CA GLY A 326 -8.92 0.96 10.03
C GLY A 326 -9.11 -0.45 9.47
N ALA A 327 -8.04 -1.24 9.34
CA ALA A 327 -8.10 -2.63 8.89
C ALA A 327 -8.30 -3.60 10.07
N ASP A 328 -8.80 -4.80 9.76
CA ASP A 328 -8.81 -5.90 10.74
C ASP A 328 -7.37 -6.36 11.05
N VAL A 329 -7.16 -6.80 12.28
CA VAL A 329 -5.86 -7.25 12.80
C VAL A 329 -5.86 -8.78 12.93
N PRO A 330 -4.76 -9.49 12.59
CA PRO A 330 -4.64 -10.93 12.77
C PRO A 330 -4.50 -11.31 14.25
N ALA A 331 -5.60 -11.25 14.99
CA ALA A 331 -5.68 -11.57 16.41
C ALA A 331 -7.11 -12.01 16.76
N GLU A 332 -7.27 -12.70 17.89
CA GLU A 332 -8.61 -12.98 18.45
C GLU A 332 -9.24 -11.71 19.05
N SER A 333 -8.42 -10.85 19.64
CA SER A 333 -8.84 -9.54 20.13
C SER A 333 -7.66 -8.58 20.10
N PHE A 334 -7.89 -7.32 19.73
CA PHE A 334 -6.88 -6.28 19.70
C PHE A 334 -7.46 -4.97 20.23
N LYS A 335 -6.83 -4.41 21.27
CA LYS A 335 -7.16 -3.11 21.84
C LYS A 335 -5.93 -2.22 21.90
N LEU A 336 -6.09 -0.96 21.57
CA LEU A 336 -4.98 -0.02 21.44
C LEU A 336 -5.42 1.40 21.81
N SER A 337 -4.66 2.05 22.68
CA SER A 337 -4.69 3.51 22.75
C SER A 337 -3.85 4.12 21.62
N LEU A 338 -4.33 5.19 20.98
CA LEU A 338 -3.70 5.78 19.80
C LEU A 338 -2.17 5.95 19.93
N VAL A 339 -1.46 5.55 18.88
CA VAL A 339 -0.02 5.68 18.73
C VAL A 339 0.27 6.79 17.73
N ASP A 340 0.96 7.83 18.19
CA ASP A 340 1.36 8.97 17.35
C ASP A 340 2.53 8.64 16.42
N ARG A 341 3.46 7.81 16.89
CA ARG A 341 4.63 7.38 16.13
C ARG A 341 5.15 6.02 16.60
N ILE A 342 5.54 5.20 15.62
CA ILE A 342 6.25 3.94 15.86
C ILE A 342 7.73 4.18 15.58
N PHE A 343 8.57 4.02 16.60
CA PHE A 343 10.02 4.05 16.45
C PHE A 343 10.54 2.62 16.40
N VAL A 344 11.30 2.31 15.36
CA VAL A 344 11.84 0.96 15.17
C VAL A 344 13.35 1.05 14.96
N ARG A 345 14.08 0.30 15.79
CA ARG A 345 15.50 0.02 15.61
C ARG A 345 15.65 -1.49 15.48
N MET A 346 15.74 -2.01 14.26
CA MET A 346 15.81 -3.45 13.98
C MET A 346 17.00 -3.80 13.09
N GLY A 347 18.17 -4.00 13.70
CA GLY A 347 19.40 -4.38 12.98
C GLY A 347 19.90 -3.31 12.01
N ALA A 348 21.22 -3.19 11.84
CA ALA A 348 21.79 -2.34 10.80
C ALA A 348 21.87 -3.14 9.48
N ARG A 349 21.49 -2.54 8.35
CA ARG A 349 22.12 -2.87 7.07
C ARG A 349 23.36 -1.99 6.96
N ASP A 350 24.50 -2.59 6.63
CA ASP A 350 25.76 -1.86 6.56
C ASP A 350 25.69 -0.74 5.51
N HIS A 351 25.78 0.51 5.97
CA HIS A 351 25.95 1.67 5.08
C HIS A 351 27.44 1.90 4.81
N ILE A 352 28.11 0.90 4.22
CA ILE A 352 29.55 0.96 3.89
C ILE A 352 29.87 2.18 3.01
N MET A 353 28.95 2.58 2.13
CA MET A 353 29.12 3.71 1.22
C MET A 353 29.07 5.10 1.89
N ALA A 354 28.61 5.21 3.15
CA ALA A 354 28.51 6.49 3.85
C ALA A 354 29.71 6.81 4.76
N GLY A 355 30.67 5.89 4.91
CA GLY A 355 31.87 6.09 5.73
C GLY A 355 31.62 6.27 7.24
N GLN A 356 30.40 5.98 7.72
CA GLN A 356 30.04 6.05 9.13
C GLN A 356 30.19 4.69 9.81
N SER A 357 30.70 4.68 11.05
CA SER A 357 30.70 3.47 11.88
C SER A 357 29.25 3.02 12.13
N THR A 358 28.99 1.71 11.99
CA THR A 358 27.67 1.10 12.22
C THR A 358 27.12 1.43 13.60
N PHE A 359 28.01 1.53 14.60
CA PHE A 359 27.65 1.92 15.96
C PHE A 359 27.24 3.39 16.08
N LEU A 360 27.90 4.30 15.35
CA LEU A 360 27.54 5.72 15.35
C LEU A 360 26.16 5.93 14.73
N THR A 361 25.86 5.25 13.62
CA THR A 361 24.54 5.29 12.99
C THR A 361 23.47 4.74 13.93
N GLU A 362 23.74 3.61 14.59
CA GLU A 362 22.85 3.03 15.62
C GLU A 362 22.55 4.00 16.77
N LEU A 363 23.56 4.70 17.30
CA LEU A 363 23.36 5.67 18.37
C LEU A 363 22.66 6.95 17.89
N SER A 364 22.92 7.38 16.65
CA SER A 364 22.22 8.53 16.04
C SER A 364 20.73 8.24 15.85
N GLU A 365 20.38 7.04 15.36
CA GLU A 365 19.00 6.57 15.30
C GLU A 365 18.37 6.58 16.69
N THR A 366 19.06 6.03 17.69
CA THR A 366 18.59 5.99 19.08
C THR A 366 18.39 7.39 19.67
N ALA A 367 19.30 8.33 19.41
CA ALA A 367 19.16 9.72 19.84
C ALA A 367 17.93 10.41 19.20
N SER A 368 17.63 10.09 17.94
CA SER A 368 16.41 10.56 17.26
C SER A 368 15.14 10.00 17.94
N VAL A 369 15.15 8.72 18.35
CA VAL A 369 14.06 8.13 19.13
C VAL A 369 13.88 8.89 20.45
N LEU A 370 14.95 9.07 21.22
CA LEU A 370 14.89 9.69 22.56
C LEU A 370 14.46 11.16 22.52
N SER A 371 14.80 11.89 21.46
CA SER A 371 14.44 13.31 21.33
C SER A 371 13.02 13.54 20.80
N SER A 372 12.44 12.56 20.11
CA SER A 372 11.16 12.72 19.42
C SER A 372 10.01 11.88 20.00
N ALA A 373 10.31 10.85 20.78
CA ALA A 373 9.28 9.98 21.33
C ALA A 373 8.44 10.70 22.39
N THR A 374 7.13 10.45 22.35
CA THR A 374 6.16 10.94 23.33
C THR A 374 5.64 9.78 24.17
N GLN A 375 4.88 10.08 25.23
CA GLN A 375 4.18 9.05 26.01
C GLN A 375 3.20 8.20 25.17
N HIS A 376 2.71 8.74 24.05
CA HIS A 376 1.79 8.03 23.15
C HIS A 376 2.53 7.17 22.12
N SER A 377 3.84 7.34 21.96
CA SER A 377 4.63 6.59 20.99
C SER A 377 4.81 5.12 21.37
N PHE A 378 5.05 4.29 20.35
CA PHE A 378 5.46 2.91 20.50
C PHE A 378 6.92 2.75 20.08
N VAL A 379 7.78 2.23 20.95
CA VAL A 379 9.22 2.09 20.71
C VAL A 379 9.60 0.61 20.66
N ALA A 380 10.19 0.19 19.55
CA ALA A 380 10.66 -1.16 19.29
C ALA A 380 12.18 -1.16 19.09
N LEU A 381 12.94 -1.58 20.10
CA LEU A 381 14.40 -1.68 20.04
C LEU A 381 14.83 -3.14 19.94
N ASP A 382 15.64 -3.47 18.94
CA ASP A 382 16.22 -4.80 18.77
C ASP A 382 17.73 -4.71 18.89
N GLU A 383 18.24 -5.23 20.01
CA GLU A 383 19.65 -5.55 20.21
C GLU A 383 20.58 -4.33 20.15
N LEU A 384 20.14 -3.22 20.74
CA LEU A 384 20.92 -1.99 20.90
C LEU A 384 22.22 -2.24 21.68
N GLY A 385 23.33 -1.67 21.21
CA GLY A 385 24.64 -1.72 21.86
C GLY A 385 25.60 -2.77 21.30
N ARG A 386 25.21 -3.47 20.22
CA ARG A 386 26.01 -4.57 19.65
C ARG A 386 27.30 -4.16 18.97
N GLY A 387 27.37 -2.93 18.46
CA GLY A 387 28.54 -2.43 17.74
C GLY A 387 29.72 -2.02 18.64
N THR A 388 29.66 -2.27 19.95
CA THR A 388 30.67 -1.83 20.94
C THR A 388 31.02 -2.93 21.96
N SER A 389 31.88 -2.60 22.93
CA SER A 389 32.23 -3.49 24.03
C SER A 389 31.00 -3.92 24.83
N THR A 390 31.01 -5.14 25.38
CA THR A 390 29.85 -5.68 26.13
C THR A 390 29.43 -4.78 27.30
N SER A 391 30.41 -4.21 28.01
CA SER A 391 30.16 -3.32 29.15
C SER A 391 29.53 -1.99 28.71
N ASP A 392 30.07 -1.36 27.67
CA ASP A 392 29.56 -0.08 27.18
C ASP A 392 28.18 -0.26 26.56
N GLY A 393 28.01 -1.34 25.78
CA GLY A 393 26.73 -1.69 25.17
C GLY A 393 25.63 -1.93 26.21
N GLN A 394 25.93 -2.67 27.28
CA GLN A 394 24.98 -2.87 28.39
C GLN A 394 24.65 -1.55 29.10
N ALA A 395 25.67 -0.73 29.41
CA ALA A 395 25.46 0.55 30.11
C ALA A 395 24.60 1.51 29.30
N ILE A 396 24.86 1.63 27.99
CA ILE A 396 24.07 2.45 27.08
C ILE A 396 22.65 1.89 26.96
N ALA A 397 22.49 0.60 26.69
CA ALA A 397 21.19 -0.05 26.58
C ALA A 397 20.32 0.16 27.83
N GLY A 398 20.89 -0.04 29.02
CA GLY A 398 20.17 0.17 30.27
C GLY A 398 19.78 1.62 30.51
N SER A 399 20.68 2.57 30.23
CA SER A 399 20.38 4.00 30.36
C SER A 399 19.28 4.44 29.38
N VAL A 400 19.30 3.92 28.15
CA VAL A 400 18.26 4.17 27.14
C VAL A 400 16.91 3.61 27.57
N LEU A 401 16.87 2.37 28.05
CA LEU A 401 15.65 1.75 28.57
C LEU A 401 15.08 2.56 29.74
N GLN A 402 15.93 2.94 30.69
CA GLN A 402 15.52 3.75 31.84
C GLN A 402 14.91 5.09 31.39
N TYR A 403 15.53 5.77 30.44
CA TYR A 403 15.04 7.06 29.92
C TYR A 403 13.69 6.92 29.20
N LEU A 404 13.53 5.90 28.35
CA LEU A 404 12.26 5.63 27.66
C LEU A 404 11.11 5.37 28.64
N VAL A 405 11.38 4.62 29.70
CA VAL A 405 10.34 4.17 30.64
C VAL A 405 10.02 5.21 31.72
N HIS A 406 11.02 5.91 32.24
CA HIS A 406 10.84 6.81 33.39
C HIS A 406 10.77 8.28 33.00
N THR A 407 11.47 8.69 31.95
CA THR A 407 11.47 10.08 31.50
C THR A 407 10.36 10.31 30.47
N ILE A 408 10.33 9.51 29.40
CA ILE A 408 9.33 9.65 28.34
C ILE A 408 8.02 8.96 28.72
N SER A 409 8.08 7.85 29.47
CA SER A 409 6.93 7.01 29.83
C SER A 409 6.14 6.51 28.61
N CYS A 410 6.84 6.15 27.54
CA CYS A 410 6.23 5.58 26.34
C CYS A 410 5.95 4.08 26.48
N ARG A 411 5.22 3.53 25.51
CA ARG A 411 5.03 2.09 25.36
C ARG A 411 6.13 1.49 24.50
N GLY A 412 6.51 0.25 24.75
CA GLY A 412 7.45 -0.39 23.85
C GLY A 412 7.92 -1.77 24.22
N MET A 413 8.83 -2.27 23.38
CA MET A 413 9.52 -3.53 23.57
C MET A 413 10.99 -3.38 23.20
N PHE A 414 11.87 -3.88 24.07
CA PHE A 414 13.30 -3.91 23.86
C PHE A 414 13.81 -5.35 23.92
N SER A 415 14.22 -5.90 22.78
CA SER A 415 14.93 -7.17 22.66
C SER A 415 16.42 -7.00 22.96
N THR A 416 16.96 -7.81 23.86
CA THR A 416 18.38 -7.73 24.27
C THR A 416 19.01 -9.10 24.50
N HIS A 417 20.34 -9.15 24.37
CA HIS A 417 21.17 -10.29 24.84
C HIS A 417 21.91 -10.01 26.13
N TYR A 418 21.83 -8.80 26.66
CA TYR A 418 22.41 -8.49 27.94
C TYR A 418 21.53 -9.11 29.04
N HIS A 419 21.82 -10.36 29.41
CA HIS A 419 21.06 -11.06 30.45
C HIS A 419 21.08 -10.32 31.80
N HIS A 420 22.18 -9.63 32.09
CA HIS A 420 22.29 -8.80 33.29
C HIS A 420 21.30 -7.62 33.27
N LEU A 421 21.03 -7.04 32.10
CA LEU A 421 20.02 -5.99 31.96
C LEU A 421 18.64 -6.49 32.41
N ALA A 422 18.29 -7.74 32.13
CA ALA A 422 17.05 -8.35 32.60
C ALA A 422 17.02 -8.57 34.12
N ALA A 423 18.18 -8.78 34.76
CA ALA A 423 18.29 -8.86 36.21
C ALA A 423 18.13 -7.47 36.85
N ASP A 424 18.80 -6.46 36.30
CA ASP A 424 18.79 -5.07 36.80
C ASP A 424 17.36 -4.49 36.86
N PHE A 425 16.54 -4.78 35.84
CA PHE A 425 15.18 -4.26 35.72
C PHE A 425 14.09 -5.21 36.24
N LYS A 426 14.45 -6.36 36.84
CA LYS A 426 13.47 -7.36 37.30
C LYS A 426 12.49 -6.84 38.36
N LYS A 427 12.91 -5.86 39.17
CA LYS A 427 12.10 -5.27 40.25
C LYS A 427 11.36 -3.99 39.82
N ASP A 428 11.51 -3.56 38.57
CA ASP A 428 10.90 -2.34 38.09
C ASP A 428 9.41 -2.55 37.75
N PRO A 429 8.48 -1.80 38.36
CA PRO A 429 7.04 -2.00 38.13
C PRO A 429 6.57 -1.59 36.73
N LYS A 430 7.36 -0.77 36.01
CA LYS A 430 7.03 -0.31 34.66
C LYS A 430 7.63 -1.20 33.56
N ILE A 431 8.45 -2.20 33.91
CA ILE A 431 9.09 -3.10 32.96
C ILE A 431 8.70 -4.56 33.22
N SER A 432 8.10 -5.19 32.21
CA SER A 432 7.88 -6.62 32.20
C SER A 432 9.08 -7.32 31.57
N VAL A 433 9.83 -8.07 32.37
CA VAL A 433 10.88 -8.95 31.86
C VAL A 433 10.24 -10.20 31.29
N CYS A 434 10.43 -10.43 29.99
CA CYS A 434 9.88 -11.56 29.26
C CYS A 434 10.98 -12.30 28.49
N HIS A 435 10.66 -13.52 28.06
CA HIS A 435 11.49 -14.28 27.14
C HIS A 435 10.67 -15.09 26.14
N MET A 436 11.31 -15.41 25.01
CA MET A 436 10.77 -16.40 24.07
C MET A 436 11.05 -17.81 24.57
N ALA A 437 9.99 -18.58 24.79
CA ALA A 437 10.05 -19.90 25.39
C ALA A 437 10.81 -20.91 24.54
N CYS A 438 11.56 -21.77 25.22
CA CYS A 438 12.31 -22.87 24.65
C CYS A 438 12.23 -24.09 25.55
N GLN A 439 12.15 -25.27 24.95
CA GLN A 439 12.20 -26.53 25.66
C GLN A 439 13.60 -27.13 25.54
N VAL A 440 14.14 -27.57 26.68
CA VAL A 440 15.45 -28.23 26.75
C VAL A 440 15.24 -29.74 26.94
N GLY A 441 15.64 -30.52 25.95
CA GLY A 441 15.64 -31.98 25.97
C GLY A 441 17.00 -32.57 26.36
N LYS A 442 16.99 -33.87 26.70
CA LYS A 442 18.21 -34.65 26.89
C LYS A 442 18.84 -34.89 25.52
N GLY A 443 19.77 -34.03 25.13
CA GLY A 443 20.52 -34.22 23.88
C GLY A 443 21.59 -35.31 24.00
N ILE A 444 22.36 -35.50 22.93
CA ILE A 444 23.35 -36.57 22.79
C ILE A 444 24.73 -36.06 23.27
N ASP A 445 25.53 -36.94 23.90
CA ASP A 445 26.92 -36.68 24.32
C ASP A 445 27.13 -35.44 25.20
N GLY A 446 26.16 -35.15 26.08
CA GLY A 446 26.24 -34.05 27.05
C GLY A 446 25.91 -32.67 26.48
N VAL A 447 25.46 -32.57 25.23
CA VAL A 447 24.99 -31.30 24.64
C VAL A 447 23.47 -31.28 24.63
N GLU A 448 22.87 -30.35 25.39
CA GLU A 448 21.42 -30.15 25.49
C GLU A 448 20.74 -29.96 24.12
N GLU A 449 19.55 -30.53 23.93
CA GLU A 449 18.74 -30.25 22.74
C GLU A 449 17.76 -29.13 23.01
N VAL A 450 17.71 -28.12 22.14
CA VAL A 450 16.83 -26.95 22.32
C VAL A 450 15.80 -26.89 21.21
N THR A 451 14.54 -26.94 21.59
CA THR A 451 13.39 -26.72 20.72
C THR A 451 12.81 -25.34 20.99
N PHE A 452 12.72 -24.48 19.97
CA PHE A 452 12.12 -23.16 20.10
C PHE A 452 10.60 -23.27 20.03
N LEU A 453 9.90 -22.76 21.05
CA LEU A 453 8.43 -22.83 21.13
C LEU A 453 7.75 -21.60 20.53
N TYR A 454 8.51 -20.53 20.26
CA TYR A 454 8.03 -19.26 19.69
C TYR A 454 6.90 -18.58 20.48
N LYS A 455 6.72 -18.94 21.76
CA LYS A 455 5.76 -18.33 22.69
C LYS A 455 6.44 -17.30 23.59
N LEU A 456 5.84 -16.13 23.73
CA LEU A 456 6.20 -15.12 24.71
C LEU A 456 5.80 -15.60 26.11
N THR A 457 6.74 -15.55 27.05
CA THR A 457 6.55 -15.99 28.43
C THR A 457 7.16 -15.00 29.41
N LEU A 458 6.56 -14.86 30.59
CA LEU A 458 7.07 -13.99 31.64
C LEU A 458 8.36 -14.55 32.26
N GLY A 459 9.20 -13.65 32.75
CA GLY A 459 10.49 -13.95 33.37
C GLY A 459 11.66 -13.87 32.40
N SER A 460 12.87 -13.92 32.95
CA SER A 460 14.11 -13.93 32.17
C SER A 460 14.41 -15.34 31.65
N CYS A 461 15.00 -15.41 30.45
CA CYS A 461 15.53 -16.65 29.91
C CYS A 461 16.60 -17.21 30.87
N PRO A 462 16.50 -18.50 31.29
CA PRO A 462 17.39 -19.05 32.33
C PRO A 462 18.84 -19.23 31.87
N LYS A 463 19.09 -19.42 30.57
CA LYS A 463 20.42 -19.55 29.97
C LYS A 463 20.48 -18.97 28.55
N SER A 464 21.68 -18.67 28.08
CA SER A 464 21.94 -18.39 26.67
C SER A 464 22.13 -19.71 25.91
N TYR A 465 21.44 -19.88 24.77
CA TYR A 465 21.49 -21.13 23.99
C TYR A 465 22.40 -21.02 22.76
N GLY A 466 23.41 -20.15 22.80
CA GLY A 466 24.32 -19.90 21.68
C GLY A 466 25.07 -21.16 21.23
N VAL A 467 25.52 -21.99 22.18
CA VAL A 467 26.20 -23.27 21.90
C VAL A 467 25.27 -24.25 21.17
N ASN A 468 23.97 -24.25 21.50
CA ASN A 468 22.99 -25.12 20.85
C ASN A 468 22.64 -24.65 19.43
N VAL A 469 22.63 -23.34 19.19
CA VAL A 469 22.53 -22.78 17.82
C VAL A 469 23.76 -23.17 16.99
N ALA A 470 24.96 -23.10 17.58
CA ALA A 470 26.19 -23.55 16.90
C ALA A 470 26.15 -25.05 16.55
N ARG A 471 25.54 -25.88 17.40
CA ARG A 471 25.29 -27.30 17.09
C ARG A 471 24.38 -27.48 15.88
N LEU A 472 23.26 -26.75 15.80
CA LEU A 472 22.36 -26.77 14.64
C LEU A 472 23.06 -26.35 13.36
N ALA A 473 24.03 -25.45 13.45
CA ALA A 473 24.87 -25.02 12.32
C ALA A 473 25.95 -26.05 11.92
N GLY A 474 26.05 -27.20 12.60
CA GLY A 474 27.01 -28.27 12.29
C GLY A 474 28.41 -28.04 12.85
N VAL A 475 28.58 -27.18 13.86
CA VAL A 475 29.89 -27.00 14.52
C VAL A 475 30.33 -28.29 15.22
N PRO A 476 31.59 -28.73 15.09
CA PRO A 476 32.07 -29.98 15.67
C PRO A 476 31.86 -30.08 17.20
N LEU A 477 31.44 -31.26 17.68
CA LEU A 477 31.15 -31.51 19.10
C LEU A 477 32.32 -31.17 20.03
N SER A 478 33.56 -31.42 19.60
CA SER A 478 34.76 -31.10 20.38
C SER A 478 34.96 -29.60 20.61
N VAL A 479 34.48 -28.75 19.69
CA VAL A 479 34.48 -27.29 19.84
C VAL A 479 33.34 -26.87 20.76
N LEU A 480 32.15 -27.46 20.59
CA LEU A 480 30.97 -27.16 21.40
C LEU A 480 31.18 -27.48 22.89
N GLN A 481 31.78 -28.64 23.20
CA GLN A 481 32.11 -29.02 24.58
C GLN A 481 33.05 -28.00 25.24
N LYS A 482 34.11 -27.58 24.54
CA LYS A 482 35.03 -26.53 25.02
C LYS A 482 34.34 -25.18 25.19
N ALA A 483 33.46 -24.81 24.25
CA ALA A 483 32.70 -23.57 24.31
C ALA A 483 31.75 -23.57 25.52
N MET A 484 31.08 -24.70 25.80
CA MET A 484 30.20 -24.86 26.96
C MET A 484 30.96 -24.68 28.27
N SER A 485 32.12 -25.35 28.43
CA SER A 485 32.97 -25.17 29.63
C SER A 485 33.42 -23.73 29.83
N LYS A 486 33.78 -23.03 28.75
CA LYS A 486 34.15 -21.61 28.82
C LYS A 486 32.95 -20.71 29.19
N SER A 487 31.78 -20.96 28.61
CA SER A 487 30.56 -20.21 28.91
C SER A 487 30.19 -20.33 30.39
N THR A 488 30.19 -21.55 30.95
CA THR A 488 29.93 -21.77 32.38
C THR A 488 30.96 -21.08 33.27
N HIS A 489 32.22 -21.05 32.85
CA HIS A 489 33.27 -20.35 33.59
C HIS A 489 33.05 -18.84 33.57
N PHE A 490 32.73 -18.24 32.42
CA PHE A 490 32.45 -16.81 32.33
C PHE A 490 31.22 -16.39 33.13
N GLU A 491 30.15 -17.21 33.11
CA GLU A 491 28.95 -17.00 33.94
C GLU A 491 29.29 -17.07 35.44
N GLY A 492 30.11 -18.02 35.87
CA GLY A 492 30.54 -18.16 37.27
C GLY A 492 31.43 -17.01 37.76
N VAL A 493 32.38 -16.54 36.94
CA VAL A 493 33.29 -15.45 37.28
C VAL A 493 32.57 -14.10 37.34
N HIS A 494 31.63 -13.85 36.42
CA HIS A 494 30.88 -12.58 36.39
C HIS A 494 29.70 -12.58 37.37
N GLY A 495 29.08 -13.73 37.66
CA GLY A 495 27.99 -13.86 38.63
C GLY A 495 28.43 -13.69 40.09
N ASN A 496 29.62 -14.19 40.45
CA ASN A 496 30.14 -14.08 41.82
C ASN A 496 30.54 -12.65 42.22
N SER A 497 30.98 -11.82 41.27
CA SER A 497 31.37 -10.43 41.57
C SER A 497 30.18 -9.54 41.92
N LEU A 498 28.97 -9.89 41.47
CA LEU A 498 27.72 -9.16 41.75
C LEU A 498 27.03 -9.66 43.01
N THR A 499 26.99 -10.97 43.27
CA THR A 499 26.45 -11.47 44.54
C THR A 499 27.23 -10.98 45.74
N LEU A 500 28.56 -10.81 45.63
CA LEU A 500 29.35 -10.16 46.67
C LEU A 500 28.96 -8.68 46.85
N LYS A 501 28.84 -7.91 45.75
CA LYS A 501 28.44 -6.49 45.81
C LYS A 501 27.01 -6.26 46.30
N ASP A 502 26.06 -7.10 45.91
CA ASP A 502 24.67 -7.02 46.37
C ASP A 502 24.58 -7.36 47.86
N LYS A 503 25.29 -8.40 48.32
CA LYS A 503 25.37 -8.72 49.75
C LYS A 503 26.06 -7.61 50.55
N GLU A 504 27.12 -6.99 50.02
CA GLU A 504 27.77 -5.81 50.62
C GLU A 504 26.84 -4.61 50.70
N MET A 505 26.04 -4.36 49.66
CA MET A 505 25.06 -3.28 49.62
C MET A 505 23.87 -3.51 50.56
N ASP A 506 23.39 -4.74 50.70
CA ASP A 506 22.35 -5.10 51.68
C ASP A 506 22.83 -4.85 53.12
N VAL A 507 24.08 -5.22 53.44
CA VAL A 507 24.69 -4.92 54.75
C VAL A 507 24.80 -3.41 54.99
N LEU A 508 25.14 -2.62 53.96
CA LEU A 508 25.18 -1.15 54.05
C LEU A 508 23.77 -0.55 54.24
N GLN A 509 22.74 -1.08 53.57
CA GLN A 509 21.36 -0.63 53.76
C GLN A 509 20.84 -0.96 55.17
N ASP A 510 21.14 -2.16 55.68
CA ASP A 510 20.79 -2.57 57.04
C ASP A 510 21.46 -1.67 58.09
N LEU A 511 22.74 -1.31 57.89
CA LEU A 511 23.45 -0.35 58.74
C LEU A 511 22.83 1.05 58.70
N ILE A 512 22.44 1.54 57.51
CA ILE A 512 21.76 2.83 57.37
C ILE A 512 20.39 2.80 58.06
N HIS A 513 19.63 1.72 57.90
CA HIS A 513 18.35 1.56 58.58
C HIS A 513 18.52 1.56 60.10
N LEU A 514 19.50 0.82 60.60
CA LEU A 514 19.82 0.75 62.02
C LEU A 514 20.24 2.12 62.58
N SER A 515 20.99 2.91 61.82
CA SER A 515 21.35 4.28 62.21
C SER A 515 20.14 5.23 62.31
N LYS A 516 19.12 5.03 61.46
CA LYS A 516 17.89 5.83 61.47
C LYS A 516 16.99 5.47 62.65
N THR A 517 16.87 4.18 62.98
CA THR A 517 16.07 3.72 64.13
C THR A 517 16.73 4.07 65.46
N TRP A 518 18.07 4.02 65.55
CA TRP A 518 18.80 4.45 66.76
C TRP A 518 18.55 5.92 67.13
N LYS A 519 18.30 6.79 66.15
CA LYS A 519 17.97 8.22 66.41
C LYS A 519 16.55 8.44 66.95
N CYS A 520 15.63 7.49 66.79
CA CYS A 520 14.22 7.66 67.16
C CYS A 520 13.86 7.18 68.58
N GLU A 521 14.59 6.22 69.17
CA GLU A 521 14.18 5.61 70.44
C GLU A 521 15.32 5.52 71.47
N LYS A 522 15.19 6.24 72.59
CA LYS A 522 16.18 6.20 73.70
C LYS A 522 16.06 4.97 74.62
N SER A 523 15.09 4.08 74.41
CA SER A 523 14.73 3.00 75.36
C SER A 523 14.95 1.56 74.88
N SER A 524 15.59 1.32 73.72
CA SER A 524 15.73 -0.03 73.14
C SER A 524 17.19 -0.49 72.91
N GLN A 525 18.08 -0.28 73.90
CA GLN A 525 19.51 -0.61 73.76
C GLN A 525 19.77 -2.11 73.50
N VAL A 526 18.93 -3.01 74.03
CA VAL A 526 19.14 -4.47 73.91
C VAL A 526 18.81 -4.99 72.50
N ILE A 527 17.74 -4.47 71.87
CA ILE A 527 17.33 -4.88 70.51
C ILE A 527 18.35 -4.37 69.48
N HIS A 528 18.84 -3.14 69.65
CA HIS A 528 19.86 -2.58 68.76
C HIS A 528 21.20 -3.33 68.85
N LEU A 529 21.59 -3.83 70.03
CA LEU A 529 22.82 -4.62 70.18
C LEU A 529 22.73 -5.97 69.46
N ALA A 530 21.59 -6.66 69.55
CA ALA A 530 21.38 -7.94 68.89
C ALA A 530 21.38 -7.80 67.36
N LEU A 531 20.71 -6.78 66.82
CA LEU A 531 20.69 -6.53 65.37
C LEU A 531 22.08 -6.12 64.85
N LEU A 532 22.86 -5.37 65.64
CA LEU A 532 24.21 -4.96 65.28
C LEU A 532 25.18 -6.16 65.30
N GLN A 533 25.01 -7.12 66.22
CA GLN A 533 25.73 -8.39 66.21
C GLN A 533 25.38 -9.23 64.98
N GLU A 534 24.11 -9.28 64.56
CA GLU A 534 23.70 -10.02 63.36
C GLU A 534 24.29 -9.41 62.08
N ILE A 535 24.25 -8.08 61.95
CA ILE A 535 24.90 -7.36 60.84
C ILE A 535 26.42 -7.58 60.85
N GLN A 536 27.06 -7.51 62.03
CA GLN A 536 28.50 -7.77 62.16
C GLN A 536 28.87 -9.20 61.75
N GLN A 537 28.06 -10.19 62.12
CA GLN A 537 28.28 -11.58 61.78
C GLN A 537 28.10 -11.83 60.27
N ARG A 538 27.10 -11.19 59.63
CA ARG A 538 26.95 -11.19 58.17
C ARG A 538 28.14 -10.53 57.47
N ALA A 539 28.59 -9.37 57.94
CA ALA A 539 29.76 -8.69 57.38
C ALA A 539 31.05 -9.52 57.52
N GLN A 540 31.23 -10.24 58.62
CA GLN A 540 32.37 -11.15 58.81
C GLN A 540 32.32 -12.36 57.85
N LEU A 541 31.13 -12.91 57.58
CA LEU A 541 30.98 -13.98 56.59
C LEU A 541 31.33 -13.50 55.19
N LEU A 542 30.99 -12.26 54.83
CA LEU A 542 31.35 -11.66 53.54
C LEU A 542 32.86 -11.44 53.40
N LEU A 543 33.54 -11.00 54.48
CA LEU A 543 35.00 -10.83 54.50
C LEU A 543 35.79 -12.15 54.35
N VAL A 544 35.15 -13.30 54.61
CA VAL A 544 35.75 -14.63 54.41
C VAL A 544 35.42 -15.18 53.02
N GLU A 545 34.35 -14.71 52.38
CA GLU A 545 33.95 -15.06 51.01
C GLU A 545 34.62 -14.19 49.91
N SER A 546 35.17 -13.02 50.27
CA SER A 546 35.95 -12.12 49.40
C SER A 546 37.41 -12.56 49.25
#